data_AF-A0A7S2C4G6-F1
#
_entry.id   AF-A0A7S2C4G6-F1
#
_cell.length_a   1.000
_cell.length_b   1.000
_cell.length_c   1.000
_cell.angle_alpha   90.00
_cell.angle_beta   90.00
_cell.angle_gamma   90.00
#
_symmetry.space_group_name_H-M   'P 1'
#
loop_
_entity.id
_entity.type
_entity.pdbx_description
1 polymer ?
#
loop_
_entity_poly.entity_id
_entity_poly.type
_entity_poly.pdbx_seq_one_letter_code
_entity_poly.pdbx_strand_id
1 'polypeptide(L)'
;ADPDLGNGCEEYCIAKSGPLKLREEADGLSETIQEVAKSSVMKLLIEDDKWFYVKLPIGTEGWLLSCNKRSQMVKKVTMDQELRLMWEEQLTVAENRRIAIEEEAKRLELEY
;
A
#
# COMPACT_ATOMS: atom_id res chain seq x y z
N ALA A 1 7.02 36.24 0.37
CA ALA A 1 7.89 35.19 -0.17
C ALA A 1 6.97 34.02 -0.44
N ASP A 2 6.69 33.82 -1.71
CA ASP A 2 5.65 32.98 -2.30
C ASP A 2 5.65 31.53 -1.78
N PRO A 3 4.48 30.87 -1.72
CA PRO A 3 4.37 29.50 -1.25
C PRO A 3 5.12 28.61 -2.23
N ASP A 4 5.98 27.74 -1.70
CA ASP A 4 6.61 26.67 -2.45
C ASP A 4 5.51 25.74 -2.99
N LEU A 5 4.95 26.14 -4.13
CA LEU A 5 4.20 25.35 -5.08
C LEU A 5 5.20 24.44 -5.81
N GLY A 6 6.03 23.73 -5.03
CA GLY A 6 6.97 22.74 -5.52
C GLY A 6 6.24 21.41 -5.66
N ASN A 7 5.37 21.30 -6.66
CA ASN A 7 4.87 20.05 -7.24
C ASN A 7 4.95 18.83 -6.31
N GLY A 8 4.19 18.84 -5.22
CA GLY A 8 3.78 17.61 -4.55
C GLY A 8 2.73 16.95 -5.43
N CYS A 9 3.09 16.54 -6.64
CA CYS A 9 2.27 15.62 -7.41
C CYS A 9 2.27 14.34 -6.58
N GLU A 10 1.30 14.22 -5.68
CA GLU A 10 1.10 13.02 -4.90
C GLU A 10 0.77 11.92 -5.90
N GLU A 11 1.80 11.22 -6.35
CA GLU A 11 1.67 10.11 -7.28
C GLU A 11 1.15 8.92 -6.48
N TYR A 12 0.16 8.24 -7.04
CA TYR A 12 -0.36 7.02 -6.46
C TYR A 12 -0.12 5.88 -7.42
N CYS A 13 -0.22 4.68 -6.91
CA CYS A 13 -0.09 3.48 -7.69
C CYS A 13 -1.10 2.45 -7.23
N ILE A 14 -1.55 1.63 -8.18
CA ILE A 14 -2.48 0.54 -7.93
C ILE A 14 -1.76 -0.76 -8.22
N ALA A 15 -1.84 -1.70 -7.29
CA ALA A 15 -1.36 -3.06 -7.50
C ALA A 15 -2.15 -3.73 -8.63
N LYS A 16 -1.53 -3.94 -9.79
CA LYS A 16 -2.17 -4.60 -10.95
C LYS A 16 -2.17 -6.12 -10.79
N SER A 17 -1.19 -6.65 -10.06
CA SER A 17 -0.99 -8.07 -9.78
C SER A 17 -0.92 -8.26 -8.26
N GLY A 18 -1.28 -9.43 -7.73
CA GLY A 18 -1.19 -9.67 -6.29
C GLY A 18 -1.35 -11.15 -5.88
N PRO A 19 -0.96 -11.50 -4.63
CA PRO A 19 -0.46 -10.60 -3.59
C PRO A 19 1.00 -10.14 -3.84
N LEU A 20 1.25 -8.84 -3.67
CA LEU A 20 2.59 -8.24 -3.75
C LEU A 20 3.18 -8.13 -2.36
N LYS A 21 4.46 -8.44 -2.22
CA LYS A 21 5.14 -8.38 -0.93
C LYS A 21 5.76 -6.99 -0.76
N LEU A 22 5.25 -6.22 0.20
CA LEU A 22 5.88 -5.00 0.70
C LEU A 22 7.06 -5.40 1.58
N ARG A 23 8.24 -4.87 1.28
CA ARG A 23 9.50 -5.22 1.95
C ARG A 23 10.10 -4.00 2.63
N GLU A 24 10.92 -4.24 3.63
CA GLU A 24 11.63 -3.15 4.32
C GLU A 24 12.71 -2.52 3.44
N GLU A 25 13.32 -3.33 2.58
CA GLU A 25 14.39 -2.91 1.68
C GLU A 25 14.05 -3.23 0.22
N ALA A 26 14.70 -2.51 -0.70
CA ALA A 26 14.62 -2.72 -2.15
C ALA A 26 15.33 -4.02 -2.59
N ASP A 27 15.13 -5.11 -1.87
CA ASP A 27 15.80 -6.39 -2.10
C ASP A 27 14.81 -7.56 -2.16
N GLY A 28 15.01 -8.47 -3.12
CA GLY A 28 14.15 -9.62 -3.36
C GLY A 28 14.22 -10.71 -2.28
N LEU A 29 15.19 -10.62 -1.37
CA LEU A 29 15.43 -11.53 -0.25
C LEU A 29 15.05 -10.90 1.10
N SER A 30 14.82 -9.58 1.16
CA SER A 30 14.43 -8.87 2.39
C SER A 30 13.09 -9.36 2.96
N GLU A 31 12.88 -9.18 4.26
CA GLU A 31 11.65 -9.61 4.93
C GLU A 31 10.42 -8.88 4.38
N THR A 32 9.29 -9.60 4.39
CA THR A 32 8.01 -9.06 3.95
C THR A 32 7.32 -8.40 5.13
N ILE A 33 7.20 -7.08 5.10
CA ILE A 33 6.43 -6.30 6.08
C ILE A 33 4.95 -6.66 5.97
N GLN A 34 4.42 -6.64 4.73
CA GLN A 34 2.99 -6.85 4.49
C GLN A 34 2.74 -7.36 3.07
N GLU A 35 1.65 -8.08 2.90
CA GLU A 35 1.15 -8.46 1.58
C GLU A 35 0.06 -7.51 1.11
N VAL A 36 0.30 -6.90 -0.04
CA VAL A 36 -0.60 -5.97 -0.72
C VAL A 36 -1.47 -6.76 -1.69
N ALA A 37 -2.77 -6.65 -1.54
CA ALA A 37 -3.72 -7.30 -2.43
C ALA A 37 -3.71 -6.67 -3.83
N LYS A 38 -4.19 -7.42 -4.82
CA LYS A 38 -4.46 -6.87 -6.15
C LYS A 38 -5.52 -5.76 -6.01
N SER A 39 -5.37 -4.70 -6.80
CA SER A 39 -6.19 -3.49 -6.80
C SER A 39 -6.09 -2.63 -5.53
N SER A 40 -5.13 -2.89 -4.65
CA SER A 40 -4.83 -1.99 -3.54
C SER A 40 -4.24 -0.66 -4.05
N VAL A 41 -4.72 0.44 -3.49
CA VAL A 41 -4.25 1.79 -3.80
C VAL A 41 -3.18 2.17 -2.79
N MET A 42 -2.04 2.64 -3.29
CA MET A 42 -0.85 2.95 -2.51
C MET A 42 -0.30 4.31 -2.95
N LYS A 43 0.25 5.08 -2.02
CA LYS A 43 0.88 6.36 -2.33
C LYS A 43 2.32 6.09 -2.72
N LEU A 44 2.72 6.53 -3.92
CA LEU A 44 4.09 6.42 -4.38
C LEU A 44 4.92 7.55 -3.75
N LEU A 45 5.99 7.17 -3.06
CA LEU A 45 6.92 8.09 -2.41
C LEU A 45 8.22 8.21 -3.21
N ILE A 46 8.80 7.07 -3.60
CA ILE A 46 10.05 7.01 -4.35
C ILE A 46 9.89 5.97 -5.45
N GLU A 47 10.35 6.31 -6.64
CA GLU A 47 10.50 5.40 -7.76
C GLU A 47 11.98 5.09 -7.98
N ASP A 48 12.33 3.82 -7.81
CA ASP A 48 13.62 3.25 -8.20
C ASP A 48 13.38 2.18 -9.28
N ASP A 49 14.33 1.99 -10.20
CA ASP A 49 14.22 1.23 -11.48
C ASP A 49 13.20 0.07 -11.49
N LYS A 50 13.25 -0.79 -10.46
CA LYS A 50 12.31 -1.93 -10.28
C LYS A 50 11.51 -1.86 -8.99
N TRP A 51 11.84 -0.93 -8.11
CA TRP A 51 11.37 -0.87 -6.73
C TRP A 51 10.70 0.45 -6.46
N PHE A 52 9.43 0.40 -6.09
CA PHE A 52 8.66 1.59 -5.72
C PHE A 52 8.54 1.62 -4.22
N TYR A 53 9.07 2.66 -3.59
CA TYR A 53 8.79 2.94 -2.18
C TYR A 53 7.40 3.54 -2.09
N VAL A 54 6.51 2.83 -1.40
CA VAL A 54 5.10 3.18 -1.31
C VAL A 54 4.64 3.25 0.13
N LYS A 55 3.64 4.08 0.38
CA LYS A 55 2.89 4.16 1.64
C LYS A 55 1.52 3.54 1.45
N LEU A 56 1.17 2.63 2.35
CA LEU A 56 -0.15 2.03 2.46
C LEU A 56 -1.13 2.97 3.19
N PRO A 57 -2.44 2.79 2.98
CA PRO A 57 -3.47 3.57 3.69
C PRO A 57 -3.33 3.48 5.20
N ILE A 58 -2.98 2.30 5.71
CA ILE A 58 -2.78 2.04 7.15
C ILE A 58 -1.54 2.73 7.75
N GLY A 59 -0.82 3.54 6.98
CA GLY A 59 0.38 4.27 7.41
C GLY A 59 1.69 3.49 7.28
N THR A 60 1.66 2.20 6.94
CA THR A 60 2.84 1.37 6.71
C THR A 60 3.55 1.76 5.41
N GLU A 61 4.87 1.81 5.44
CA GLU A 61 5.71 2.21 4.29
C GLU A 61 6.69 1.08 3.96
N GLY A 62 7.06 0.94 2.69
CA GLY A 62 8.02 -0.07 2.28
C GLY A 62 8.25 -0.12 0.77
N TRP A 63 9.18 -0.97 0.37
CA TRP A 63 9.53 -1.21 -1.02
C TRP A 63 8.65 -2.27 -1.63
N LEU A 64 8.16 -1.97 -2.82
CA LEU A 64 7.29 -2.85 -3.57
C LEU A 64 7.82 -3.04 -4.99
N LEU A 65 7.85 -4.29 -5.44
CA LEU A 65 8.35 -4.60 -6.76
C LEU A 65 7.37 -4.07 -7.81
N SER A 66 7.82 -3.09 -8.59
CA SER A 66 7.01 -2.38 -9.56
C SER A 66 6.85 -3.13 -10.87
N CYS A 67 7.90 -3.86 -11.29
CA CYS A 67 7.91 -4.60 -12.53
C CYS A 67 8.60 -5.96 -12.39
N ASN A 68 8.16 -6.91 -13.22
CA ASN A 68 8.86 -8.16 -13.46
C ASN A 68 9.08 -8.32 -14.98
N LYS A 69 9.92 -9.28 -15.40
CA LYS A 69 10.30 -9.54 -16.80
C LYS A 69 9.12 -9.73 -17.78
N ARG A 70 7.90 -9.93 -17.28
CA ARG A 70 6.69 -10.16 -18.10
C ARG A 70 5.59 -9.11 -17.96
N SER A 71 5.61 -8.23 -16.96
CA SER A 71 4.53 -7.25 -16.75
C SER A 71 4.83 -6.23 -15.65
N GLN A 72 4.17 -5.07 -15.76
CA GLN A 72 4.06 -4.10 -14.67
C GLN A 72 3.17 -4.66 -13.56
N MET A 73 3.73 -4.74 -12.35
CA MET A 73 3.07 -5.23 -11.14
C MET A 73 2.27 -4.12 -10.46
N VAL A 74 2.73 -2.88 -10.58
CA VAL A 74 2.01 -1.68 -10.15
C VAL A 74 1.77 -0.76 -11.34
N LYS A 75 0.64 -0.05 -11.31
CA LYS A 75 0.30 0.96 -12.31
C LYS A 75 0.29 2.31 -11.62
N LYS A 76 1.12 3.25 -12.09
CA LYS A 76 1.06 4.66 -11.67
C LYS A 76 -0.27 5.26 -12.10
N VAL A 77 -0.92 5.96 -11.17
CA VAL A 77 -2.20 6.63 -11.36
C VAL A 77 -2.12 8.02 -10.75
N THR A 78 -2.72 8.99 -11.44
CA THR A 78 -2.91 10.33 -10.90
C THR A 78 -4.07 10.30 -9.91
N MET A 79 -3.92 10.97 -8.77
CA MET A 79 -4.97 11.02 -7.76
C MET A 79 -6.21 11.75 -8.29
N ASP A 80 -7.31 11.01 -8.43
CA ASP A 80 -8.64 11.53 -8.75
C ASP A 80 -9.56 11.40 -7.53
N GLN A 81 -10.69 12.09 -7.53
CA GLN A 81 -11.67 12.09 -6.43
C GLN A 81 -12.17 10.66 -6.12
N GLU A 82 -12.31 9.81 -7.13
CA GLU A 82 -12.68 8.39 -6.95
C GLU A 82 -11.58 7.58 -6.25
N LEU A 83 -10.30 7.83 -6.57
CA LEU A 83 -9.18 7.12 -5.97
C LEU A 83 -8.97 7.50 -4.49
N ARG A 84 -9.31 8.73 -4.11
CA ARG A 84 -9.35 9.15 -2.70
C ARG A 84 -10.39 8.34 -1.93
N LEU A 85 -11.59 8.20 -2.47
CA LEU A 85 -12.64 7.39 -1.85
C LEU A 85 -12.21 5.92 -1.73
N MET A 86 -11.57 5.36 -2.76
CA MET A 86 -11.03 4.00 -2.69
C MET A 86 -9.94 3.83 -1.63
N TRP A 87 -9.07 4.84 -1.45
CA TRP A 87 -8.04 4.85 -0.41
C TRP A 87 -8.65 4.84 1.00
N GLU A 88 -9.65 5.69 1.24
CA GLU A 88 -10.35 5.79 2.52
C GLU A 88 -11.19 4.54 2.82
N GLU A 89 -11.81 3.94 1.80
CA GLU A 89 -12.52 2.66 1.94
C GLU A 89 -11.57 1.54 2.33
N GLN A 90 -10.39 1.45 1.71
CA GLN A 90 -9.38 0.45 2.07
C GLN A 90 -8.88 0.61 3.51
N LEU A 91 -8.71 1.86 3.98
CA LEU A 91 -8.39 2.12 5.39
C LEU A 91 -9.48 1.59 6.31
N THR A 92 -10.73 1.91 6.01
CA THR A 92 -11.90 1.50 6.80
C THR A 92 -12.06 -0.02 6.84
N VAL A 93 -11.91 -0.69 5.69
CA VAL A 93 -11.98 -2.16 5.60
C VAL A 93 -10.83 -2.82 6.37
N ALA A 94 -9.62 -2.29 6.28
CA ALA A 94 -8.47 -2.80 7.02
C ALA A 94 -8.63 -2.61 8.54
N GLU A 95 -9.13 -1.46 8.99
CA GLU A 95 -9.41 -1.17 10.40
C GLU A 95 -10.51 -2.09 10.95
N ASN A 96 -11.63 -2.22 10.24
CA ASN A 96 -12.72 -3.12 10.63
C ASN A 96 -12.26 -4.57 10.72
N ARG A 97 -11.39 -5.00 9.81
CA ARG A 97 -10.80 -6.35 9.85
C ARG A 97 -9.90 -6.55 11.07
N ARG A 98 -9.13 -5.54 11.46
CA ARG A 98 -8.30 -5.58 12.69
C ARG A 98 -9.17 -5.70 13.93
N ILE A 99 -10.21 -4.88 14.02
CA ILE A 99 -11.17 -4.90 15.15
C ILE A 99 -11.84 -6.27 15.25
N ALA A 100 -12.30 -6.84 14.12
CA ALA A 100 -12.94 -8.15 14.11
C ALA A 100 -12.04 -9.29 14.61
N ILE A 101 -10.75 -9.29 14.22
CA ILE A 101 -9.77 -10.28 14.70
C ILE A 101 -9.52 -10.10 16.21
N GLU A 102 -9.42 -8.87 16.69
CA GLU A 102 -9.24 -8.59 18.12
C GLU A 102 -10.46 -8.99 18.95
N GLU A 103 -11.67 -8.72 18.47
CA GLU A 103 -12.91 -9.14 19.13
C GLU A 103 -13.04 -10.66 19.18
N GLU A 104 -12.69 -11.36 18.10
CA GLU A 104 -12.67 -12.83 18.06
C GLU A 104 -11.63 -13.40 19.03
N ALA A 105 -10.43 -12.82 19.07
CA ALA A 105 -9.38 -13.22 20.02
C ALA A 105 -9.81 -13.02 21.48
N LYS A 106 -10.44 -11.88 21.80
CA LYS A 106 -11.01 -11.60 23.13
C LYS A 106 -12.12 -12.59 23.50
N ARG A 107 -12.98 -12.97 22.55
CA ARG A 107 -14.03 -13.98 22.78
C ARG A 107 -13.43 -15.35 23.09
N LEU A 108 -12.42 -15.77 22.34
CA LEU A 108 -11.74 -17.05 22.56
C LEU A 108 -10.97 -17.09 23.89
N GLU A 109 -10.36 -15.98 24.30
CA GLU A 109 -9.69 -15.85 25.61
C GLU A 109 -10.70 -15.94 26.77
N LEU A 110 -11.90 -15.41 26.61
CA LEU A 110 -12.96 -15.47 27.63
C LEU A 110 -13.68 -16.82 27.70
N GLU A 111 -13.56 -17.64 26.66
CA GLU A 111 -14.14 -18.98 26.56
C GLU A 111 -13.21 -20.07 27.13
N TYR A 112 -11.96 -19.73 27.49
CA TYR A 112 -10.95 -20.60 28.08
C TYR A 112 -10.75 -20.35 29.58
#